data_AF-X0YED9-F1
#
_entry.id   AF-X0YED9-F1
#
_cell.length_a   1.000
_cell.length_b   1.000
_cell.length_c   1.000
_cell.angle_alpha   90.00
_cell.angle_beta   90.00
_cell.angle_gamma   90.00
#
_symmetry.space_group_name_H-M   'P 1'
#
loop_
_entity.id
_entity.type
_entity.pdbx_description
1 polymer ?
#
loop_
_entity_poly.entity_id
_entity_poly.type
_entity_poly.pdbx_seq_one_letter_code
_entity_poly.pdbx_strand_id
1 'polypeptide(L)'
;TIDLWKALNSLKPVRPMVAIDQIPWNEMNVDDELTLRTEDDLCQRIETGLRRTLYRWKHMRADMVVEPYVDLPKVIRGTGFGVGIVEERAVTDPTSDVVGHRYEDQLPDEEYIEKIRAPDPVPDEEATAQIEETAREVFDGILTVRMQGARPTFAPLDRIVQLRGGQNVLYDLAARPAFMNALVARLSQASQIMLDRLEERGLLGLPHGIIHCTGAYTDELPAPGFDPEWPRALD
;
A
#
# COMPACT_ATOMS: atom_id res chain seq x y z
N THR A 1 0.53 -0.91 -24.19
CA THR A 1 -0.18 -0.45 -22.97
C THR A 1 0.59 0.62 -22.24
N ILE A 2 1.88 0.41 -21.91
CA ILE A 2 2.72 1.41 -21.24
C ILE A 2 2.71 2.77 -21.95
N ASP A 3 2.90 2.80 -23.28
CA ASP A 3 2.87 4.07 -24.05
C ASP A 3 1.56 4.84 -23.91
N LEU A 4 0.42 4.14 -23.73
CA LEU A 4 -0.88 4.77 -23.53
C LEU A 4 -1.01 5.34 -22.11
N TRP A 5 -0.46 4.66 -21.10
CA TRP A 5 -0.37 5.20 -19.73
C TRP A 5 0.52 6.44 -19.68
N LYS A 6 1.68 6.41 -20.35
CA LYS A 6 2.56 7.57 -20.50
C LYS A 6 1.86 8.74 -21.19
N ALA A 7 1.13 8.47 -22.26
CA ALA A 7 0.33 9.47 -22.97
C ALA A 7 -0.77 10.07 -22.07
N LEU A 8 -1.46 9.24 -21.27
CA LEU A 8 -2.46 9.71 -20.30
C LEU A 8 -1.81 10.62 -19.24
N ASN A 9 -0.70 10.17 -18.63
CA ASN A 9 -0.02 10.90 -17.55
C ASN A 9 0.67 12.19 -18.04
N SER A 10 0.99 12.27 -19.34
CA SER A 10 1.48 13.50 -19.99
C SER A 10 0.37 14.39 -20.58
N LEU A 11 -0.88 14.18 -20.16
CA LEU A 11 -2.07 14.95 -20.56
C LEU A 11 -2.36 14.92 -22.07
N LYS A 12 -1.95 13.86 -22.77
CA LYS A 12 -2.19 13.61 -24.20
C LYS A 12 -2.88 12.26 -24.43
N PRO A 13 -4.05 12.01 -23.82
CA PRO A 13 -4.69 10.70 -23.89
C PRO A 13 -5.07 10.35 -25.33
N VAL A 14 -4.68 9.15 -25.78
CA VAL A 14 -5.07 8.61 -27.09
C VAL A 14 -6.50 8.06 -27.05
N ARG A 15 -6.89 7.49 -25.89
CA ARG A 15 -8.22 6.99 -25.57
C ARG A 15 -8.39 6.89 -24.05
N PRO A 16 -9.61 6.69 -23.51
CA PRO A 16 -9.79 6.31 -22.12
C PRO A 16 -9.02 5.04 -21.77
N MET A 17 -8.31 5.08 -20.64
CA MET A 17 -7.62 3.94 -20.05
C MET A 17 -8.53 3.29 -18.99
N VAL A 18 -8.49 1.96 -18.90
CA VAL A 18 -9.32 1.18 -17.99
C VAL A 18 -8.45 0.37 -17.04
N ALA A 19 -8.59 0.61 -15.75
CA ALA A 19 -8.03 -0.20 -14.68
C ALA A 19 -9.17 -0.85 -13.89
N ILE A 20 -8.99 -2.10 -13.48
CA ILE A 20 -9.91 -2.84 -12.63
C ILE A 20 -9.18 -3.17 -11.33
N ASP A 21 -9.73 -2.69 -10.22
CA ASP A 21 -9.16 -2.83 -8.87
C ASP A 21 -10.27 -3.15 -7.86
N GLN A 22 -9.91 -3.44 -6.61
CA GLN A 22 -10.82 -3.79 -5.51
C GLN A 22 -11.72 -4.99 -5.84
N ILE A 23 -11.12 -6.02 -6.44
CA ILE A 23 -11.81 -7.25 -6.85
C ILE A 23 -12.21 -8.06 -5.60
N PRO A 24 -13.45 -8.57 -5.53
CA PRO A 24 -13.91 -9.41 -4.41
C PRO A 24 -13.34 -10.82 -4.51
N TRP A 25 -12.04 -10.99 -4.24
CA TRP A 25 -11.30 -12.22 -4.50
C TRP A 25 -11.91 -13.49 -3.90
N ASN A 26 -12.66 -13.37 -2.81
CA ASN A 26 -13.40 -14.47 -2.18
C ASN A 26 -14.50 -15.07 -3.07
N GLU A 27 -15.01 -14.30 -4.05
CA GLU A 27 -16.05 -14.72 -5.00
C GLU A 27 -15.48 -15.17 -6.35
N MET A 28 -14.17 -15.04 -6.57
CA MET A 28 -13.55 -15.16 -7.90
C MET A 28 -12.89 -16.51 -8.18
N ASN A 29 -12.91 -17.47 -7.25
CA ASN A 29 -12.26 -18.78 -7.47
C ASN A 29 -13.11 -19.70 -8.36
N VAL A 30 -13.28 -19.30 -9.62
CA VAL A 30 -13.95 -20.11 -10.65
C VAL A 30 -12.97 -21.18 -11.16
N ASP A 31 -13.45 -22.41 -11.33
CA ASP A 31 -12.68 -23.56 -11.83
C ASP A 31 -11.34 -23.80 -11.12
N ASP A 32 -11.26 -23.51 -9.82
CA ASP A 32 -10.07 -23.67 -8.98
C ASP A 32 -8.82 -22.87 -9.45
N GLU A 33 -8.99 -21.82 -10.27
CA GLU A 33 -7.86 -21.05 -10.81
C GLU A 33 -7.06 -20.32 -9.71
N LEU A 34 -7.70 -19.94 -8.62
CA LEU A 34 -7.09 -19.24 -7.47
C LEU A 34 -6.70 -20.20 -6.33
N THR A 35 -6.97 -21.50 -6.46
CA THR A 35 -6.66 -22.49 -5.43
C THR A 35 -5.14 -22.67 -5.29
N LEU A 36 -4.61 -22.30 -4.11
CA LEU A 36 -3.19 -22.40 -3.77
C LEU A 36 -2.71 -23.85 -3.73
N ARG A 37 -1.43 -24.07 -4.03
CA ARG A 37 -0.76 -25.38 -4.05
C ARG A 37 0.46 -25.42 -3.14
N THR A 38 0.94 -24.27 -2.70
CA THR A 38 2.04 -24.13 -1.75
C THR A 38 1.55 -24.24 -0.30
N GLU A 39 2.45 -24.67 0.59
CA GLU A 39 2.13 -24.89 2.01
C GLU A 39 2.79 -23.85 2.93
N ASP A 40 3.97 -23.35 2.56
CA ASP A 40 4.69 -22.31 3.32
C ASP A 40 4.02 -20.94 3.20
N ASP A 41 3.98 -20.17 4.30
CA ASP A 41 3.27 -18.89 4.40
C ASP A 41 3.80 -17.83 3.40
N LEU A 42 5.12 -17.76 3.21
CA LEU A 42 5.73 -16.84 2.25
C LEU A 42 5.38 -17.27 0.82
N CYS A 43 5.51 -18.56 0.52
CA CYS A 43 5.16 -19.13 -0.77
C CYS A 43 3.68 -18.91 -1.11
N GLN A 44 2.77 -19.07 -0.15
CA GLN A 44 1.33 -18.85 -0.34
C GLN A 44 1.01 -17.39 -0.66
N ARG A 45 1.69 -16.43 0.00
CA ARG A 45 1.54 -14.99 -0.32
C ARG A 45 2.00 -14.68 -1.74
N ILE A 46 3.13 -15.24 -2.14
CA ILE A 46 3.69 -15.07 -3.49
C ILE A 46 2.76 -15.71 -4.53
N GLU A 47 2.36 -16.95 -4.33
CA GLU A 47 1.46 -17.70 -5.20
C GLU A 47 0.12 -16.97 -5.36
N THR A 48 -0.45 -16.46 -4.27
CA THR A 48 -1.67 -15.65 -4.28
C THR A 48 -1.53 -14.45 -5.23
N GLY A 49 -0.45 -13.69 -5.12
CA GLY A 49 -0.19 -12.52 -5.98
C GLY A 49 -0.05 -12.89 -7.46
N LEU A 50 0.68 -13.96 -7.77
CA LEU A 50 0.88 -14.45 -9.14
C LEU A 50 -0.41 -14.99 -9.75
N ARG A 51 -1.16 -15.84 -9.03
CA ARG A 51 -2.45 -16.38 -9.48
C ARG A 51 -3.46 -15.28 -9.76
N ARG A 52 -3.59 -14.30 -8.84
CA ARG A 52 -4.47 -13.13 -9.04
C ARG A 52 -4.04 -12.30 -10.26
N THR A 53 -2.74 -12.20 -10.54
CA THR A 53 -2.22 -11.53 -11.75
C THR A 53 -2.59 -12.28 -13.03
N LEU A 54 -2.39 -13.60 -13.06
CA LEU A 54 -2.78 -14.45 -14.19
C LEU A 54 -4.30 -14.47 -14.41
N TYR A 55 -5.08 -14.55 -13.33
CA TYR A 55 -6.53 -14.50 -13.36
C TYR A 55 -7.03 -13.19 -13.99
N ARG A 56 -6.50 -12.04 -13.54
CA ARG A 56 -6.81 -10.74 -14.16
C ARG A 56 -6.45 -10.72 -15.64
N TRP A 57 -5.26 -11.19 -15.99
CA TRP A 57 -4.81 -11.22 -17.37
C TRP A 57 -5.74 -12.03 -18.28
N LYS A 58 -6.25 -13.16 -17.80
CA LYS A 58 -7.12 -14.05 -18.56
C LYS A 58 -8.55 -13.51 -18.68
N HIS A 59 -9.11 -12.98 -17.59
CA HIS A 59 -10.55 -12.73 -17.48
C HIS A 59 -10.94 -11.24 -17.49
N MET A 60 -10.03 -10.34 -17.13
CA MET A 60 -10.32 -8.91 -16.93
C MET A 60 -9.09 -8.04 -17.19
N ARG A 61 -8.40 -8.31 -18.30
CA ARG A 61 -7.09 -7.71 -18.61
C ARG A 61 -7.09 -6.19 -18.63
N ALA A 62 -8.15 -5.59 -19.19
CA ALA A 62 -8.25 -4.15 -19.41
C ALA A 62 -6.92 -3.53 -19.91
N ASP A 63 -6.48 -2.41 -19.34
CA ASP A 63 -5.18 -1.79 -19.64
C ASP A 63 -4.09 -2.14 -18.61
N MET A 64 -4.13 -3.37 -18.06
CA MET A 64 -3.11 -3.88 -17.16
C MET A 64 -1.74 -3.99 -17.83
N VAL A 65 -0.68 -3.71 -17.06
CA VAL A 65 0.70 -4.06 -17.38
C VAL A 65 1.14 -5.15 -16.41
N VAL A 66 1.81 -6.18 -16.94
CA VAL A 66 2.41 -7.25 -16.14
C VAL A 66 3.92 -7.08 -16.23
N GLU A 67 4.55 -6.89 -15.08
CA GLU A 67 5.97 -6.63 -14.97
C GLU A 67 6.79 -7.93 -15.08
N PRO A 68 8.02 -7.89 -15.65
CA PRO A 68 8.88 -9.06 -15.81
C PRO A 68 9.68 -9.37 -14.53
N TYR A 69 9.14 -9.05 -13.36
CA TYR A 69 9.76 -9.24 -12.05
C TYR A 69 8.70 -9.43 -10.97
N VAL A 70 9.10 -9.96 -9.82
CA VAL A 70 8.31 -9.96 -8.59
C VAL A 70 8.96 -9.04 -7.57
N ASP A 71 8.17 -8.10 -7.06
CA ASP A 71 8.55 -7.24 -5.94
C ASP A 71 8.16 -7.92 -4.63
N LEU A 72 9.12 -8.08 -3.71
CA LEU A 72 8.87 -8.53 -2.35
C LEU A 72 9.26 -7.43 -1.35
N PRO A 73 8.50 -7.22 -0.27
CA PRO A 73 8.80 -6.15 0.66
C PRO A 73 10.04 -6.47 1.51
N LYS A 74 10.93 -5.49 1.68
CA LYS A 74 11.87 -5.45 2.80
C LYS A 74 11.10 -5.40 4.11
N VAL A 75 11.63 -6.01 5.16
CA VAL A 75 11.02 -5.98 6.48
C VAL A 75 11.41 -4.68 7.18
N ILE A 76 10.43 -3.81 7.42
CA ILE A 76 10.61 -2.50 8.06
C ILE A 76 9.71 -2.43 9.29
N ARG A 77 10.32 -2.25 10.47
CA ARG A 77 9.64 -2.15 11.76
C ARG A 77 9.41 -0.69 12.13
N GLY A 78 8.53 -0.40 13.10
CA GLY A 78 8.40 0.95 13.66
C GLY A 78 7.60 1.96 12.83
N THR A 79 6.81 1.49 11.86
CA THR A 79 5.99 2.33 10.96
C THR A 79 4.66 2.82 11.57
N GLY A 80 4.40 2.49 12.84
CA GLY A 80 3.16 2.86 13.54
C GLY A 80 3.17 4.29 14.11
N PHE A 81 2.00 4.92 14.17
CA PHE A 81 1.80 6.28 14.68
C PHE A 81 1.63 6.37 16.21
N GLY A 82 2.02 5.34 16.96
CA GLY A 82 1.93 5.33 18.43
C GLY A 82 0.54 5.08 19.04
N VAL A 83 -0.54 5.17 18.25
CA VAL A 83 -1.91 4.81 18.65
C VAL A 83 -2.40 3.64 17.80
N GLY A 84 -2.85 2.58 18.46
CA GLY A 84 -3.43 1.40 17.81
C GLY A 84 -4.86 1.67 17.32
N ILE A 85 -5.44 0.75 16.56
CA ILE A 85 -6.88 0.77 16.26
C ILE A 85 -7.54 -0.21 17.23
N VAL A 86 -8.55 0.25 17.95
CA VAL A 86 -9.42 -0.60 18.77
C VAL A 86 -10.81 -0.59 18.14
N GLU A 87 -11.32 -1.78 17.83
CA GLU A 87 -12.54 -1.92 17.05
C GLU A 87 -13.29 -3.23 17.34
N GLU A 88 -14.59 -3.19 17.09
CA GLU A 88 -15.42 -4.38 16.92
C GLU A 88 -15.76 -4.57 15.44
N ARG A 89 -15.68 -5.82 14.97
CA ARG A 89 -15.97 -6.17 13.57
C ARG A 89 -17.27 -6.94 13.46
N ALA A 90 -18.08 -6.58 12.47
CA ALA A 90 -19.25 -7.33 12.04
C ALA A 90 -18.93 -8.09 10.76
N VAL A 91 -18.79 -9.43 10.87
CA VAL A 91 -18.41 -10.31 9.77
C VAL A 91 -19.65 -11.03 9.24
N THR A 92 -20.00 -10.80 7.98
CA THR A 92 -21.14 -11.48 7.32
C THR A 92 -20.70 -12.69 6.51
N ASP A 93 -19.54 -12.61 5.86
CA ASP A 93 -18.91 -13.69 5.12
C ASP A 93 -17.49 -13.90 5.69
N PRO A 94 -17.19 -15.07 6.29
CA PRO A 94 -15.87 -15.34 6.85
C PRO A 94 -14.76 -15.46 5.81
N THR A 95 -15.10 -15.55 4.52
CA THR A 95 -14.13 -15.61 3.42
C THR A 95 -13.79 -14.24 2.85
N SER A 96 -14.58 -13.20 3.19
CA SER A 96 -14.36 -11.85 2.70
C SER A 96 -13.47 -11.05 3.66
N ASP A 97 -12.51 -10.33 3.08
CA ASP A 97 -11.69 -9.36 3.82
C ASP A 97 -12.45 -8.03 4.10
N VAL A 98 -13.64 -7.84 3.50
CA VAL A 98 -14.46 -6.63 3.64
C VAL A 98 -15.54 -6.86 4.71
N VAL A 99 -15.44 -6.15 5.82
CA VAL A 99 -16.33 -6.32 6.99
C VAL A 99 -16.84 -4.99 7.52
N GLY A 100 -17.88 -5.02 8.36
CA GLY A 100 -18.34 -3.85 9.08
C GLY A 100 -17.41 -3.51 10.25
N HIS A 101 -17.15 -2.23 10.49
CA HIS A 101 -16.27 -1.75 11.55
C HIS A 101 -16.98 -0.79 12.51
N ARG A 102 -16.85 -1.03 13.81
CA ARG A 102 -17.20 -0.10 14.88
C ARG A 102 -15.93 0.27 15.64
N TYR A 103 -15.34 1.41 15.29
CA TYR A 103 -14.14 1.92 15.94
C TYR A 103 -14.44 2.51 17.32
N GLU A 104 -13.59 2.19 18.29
CA GLU A 104 -13.59 2.85 19.60
C GLU A 104 -12.85 4.18 19.53
N ASP A 105 -13.35 5.16 20.29
CA ASP A 105 -12.77 6.50 20.33
C ASP A 105 -11.52 6.53 21.20
N GLN A 106 -10.39 6.78 20.56
CA GLN A 106 -9.06 6.88 21.18
C GLN A 106 -8.51 8.32 21.15
N LEU A 107 -9.27 9.26 20.55
CA LEU A 107 -8.90 10.66 20.41
C LEU A 107 -10.07 11.56 20.86
N PRO A 108 -10.50 11.49 22.15
CA PRO A 108 -11.67 12.23 22.66
C PRO A 108 -11.55 13.75 22.53
N ASP A 109 -10.34 14.27 22.73
CA ASP A 109 -10.06 15.69 22.86
C ASP A 109 -8.61 16.03 22.45
N GLU A 110 -8.29 17.32 22.53
CA GLU A 110 -7.03 17.94 22.12
C GLU A 110 -5.81 17.32 22.80
N GLU A 111 -5.92 16.84 24.05
CA GLU A 111 -4.79 16.25 24.77
C GLU A 111 -4.33 14.93 24.16
N TYR A 112 -5.25 14.20 23.53
CA TYR A 112 -4.97 12.90 22.93
C TYR A 112 -4.34 13.01 21.55
N ILE A 113 -4.37 14.19 20.92
CA ILE A 113 -3.71 14.44 19.63
C ILE A 113 -2.21 14.14 19.73
N GLU A 114 -1.58 14.49 20.86
CA GLU A 114 -0.15 14.26 21.10
C GLU A 114 0.24 12.77 21.20
N LYS A 115 -0.75 11.87 21.36
CA LYS A 115 -0.50 10.42 21.32
C LYS A 115 -0.17 9.93 19.92
N ILE A 116 -0.61 10.65 18.88
CA ILE A 116 -0.15 10.42 17.52
C ILE A 116 1.32 10.83 17.48
N ARG A 117 2.20 9.87 17.21
CA ARG A 117 3.66 10.06 17.17
C ARG A 117 4.17 9.83 15.75
N ALA A 118 5.28 10.50 15.43
CA ALA A 118 5.99 10.26 14.18
C ALA A 118 6.61 8.86 14.20
N PRO A 119 6.27 7.98 13.23
CA PRO A 119 6.87 6.66 13.10
C PRO A 119 8.39 6.71 12.95
N ASP A 120 9.09 5.71 13.48
CA ASP A 120 10.56 5.57 13.41
C ASP A 120 10.92 4.26 12.69
N PRO A 121 10.94 4.27 11.33
CA PRO A 121 11.09 3.06 10.54
C PRO A 121 12.51 2.50 10.59
N VAL A 122 12.67 1.25 11.02
CA VAL A 122 13.99 0.58 11.16
C VAL A 122 14.02 -0.66 10.26
N PRO A 123 15.07 -0.85 9.44
CA PRO A 123 15.20 -2.06 8.64
C PRO A 123 15.48 -3.28 9.51
N ASP A 124 14.92 -4.41 9.11
CA ASP A 124 15.21 -5.73 9.65
C ASP A 124 15.90 -6.55 8.56
N GLU A 125 17.22 -6.39 8.49
CA GLU A 125 18.07 -6.98 7.45
C GLU A 125 18.05 -8.51 7.49
N GLU A 126 17.99 -9.09 8.69
CA GLU A 126 17.98 -10.55 8.85
C GLU A 126 16.68 -11.15 8.31
N ALA A 127 15.52 -10.60 8.69
CA ALA A 127 14.24 -11.07 8.16
C ALA A 127 14.10 -10.79 6.65
N THR A 128 14.67 -9.68 6.17
CA THR A 128 14.70 -9.36 4.74
C THR A 128 15.54 -10.37 3.96
N ALA A 129 16.73 -10.72 4.45
CA ALA A 129 17.60 -11.69 3.82
C ALA A 129 16.97 -13.09 3.74
N GLN A 130 16.23 -13.52 4.77
CA GLN A 130 15.51 -14.80 4.76
C GLN A 130 14.42 -14.86 3.66
N ILE A 131 13.67 -13.77 3.49
CA ILE A 131 12.67 -13.65 2.41
C ILE A 131 13.36 -13.70 1.05
N GLU A 132 14.44 -12.93 0.90
CA GLU A 132 15.17 -12.86 -0.36
C GLU A 132 15.80 -14.20 -0.76
N GLU A 133 16.41 -14.92 0.18
CA GLU A 133 17.01 -16.24 -0.06
C GLU A 133 15.96 -17.23 -0.55
N THR A 134 14.83 -17.32 0.17
CA THR A 134 13.72 -18.21 -0.21
C THR A 134 13.17 -17.87 -1.59
N ALA A 135 12.97 -16.57 -1.87
CA ALA A 135 12.44 -16.13 -3.14
C ALA A 135 13.41 -16.38 -4.30
N ARG A 136 14.72 -16.18 -4.08
CA ARG A 136 15.75 -16.49 -5.09
C ARG A 136 15.77 -17.97 -5.39
N GLU A 137 15.68 -18.84 -4.39
CA GLU A 137 15.59 -20.30 -4.62
C GLU A 137 14.38 -20.66 -5.49
N VAL A 138 13.21 -20.07 -5.23
CA VAL A 138 11.97 -20.35 -5.97
C VAL A 138 12.01 -19.82 -7.41
N PHE A 139 12.62 -18.65 -7.64
CA PHE A 139 12.56 -17.95 -8.93
C PHE A 139 13.85 -17.98 -9.75
N ASP A 140 14.90 -18.66 -9.28
CA ASP A 140 16.18 -18.73 -9.99
C ASP A 140 16.00 -19.21 -11.44
N GLY A 141 16.55 -18.44 -12.39
CA GLY A 141 16.41 -18.68 -13.82
C GLY A 141 15.00 -18.50 -14.41
N ILE A 142 13.99 -18.12 -13.61
CA ILE A 142 12.60 -17.96 -14.05
C ILE A 142 12.19 -16.48 -14.07
N LEU A 143 12.35 -15.78 -12.94
CA LEU A 143 11.85 -14.41 -12.78
C LEU A 143 12.76 -13.59 -11.87
N THR A 144 12.96 -12.32 -12.20
CA THR A 144 13.75 -11.42 -11.37
C THR A 144 13.01 -11.10 -10.07
N VAL A 145 13.66 -11.30 -8.93
CA VAL A 145 13.18 -10.89 -7.61
C VAL A 145 13.78 -9.54 -7.25
N ARG A 146 12.95 -8.60 -6.77
CA ARG A 146 13.40 -7.30 -6.28
C ARG A 146 12.89 -7.07 -4.85
N MET A 147 13.82 -6.82 -3.93
CA MET A 147 13.48 -6.44 -2.57
C MET A 147 13.17 -4.95 -2.50
N GLN A 148 11.93 -4.61 -2.15
CA GLN A 148 11.40 -3.24 -2.23
C GLN A 148 11.17 -2.62 -0.86
N GLY A 149 11.52 -1.34 -0.73
CA GLY A 149 11.25 -0.55 0.45
C GLY A 149 9.77 -0.23 0.66
N ALA A 150 9.49 0.58 1.68
CA ALA A 150 8.17 1.08 1.98
C ALA A 150 7.65 2.00 0.87
N ARG A 151 6.36 1.85 0.57
CA ARG A 151 5.60 2.71 -0.34
C ARG A 151 4.51 3.41 0.47
N PRO A 152 4.85 4.50 1.19
CA PRO A 152 3.93 5.12 2.13
C PRO A 152 2.70 5.69 1.41
N THR A 153 1.52 5.44 1.98
CA THR A 153 0.25 6.03 1.52
C THR A 153 -0.22 7.08 2.52
N PHE A 154 -0.93 8.10 2.03
CA PHE A 154 -1.42 9.20 2.86
C PHE A 154 -2.95 9.34 2.73
N ALA A 155 -3.66 8.81 3.73
CA ALA A 155 -5.11 8.92 3.88
C ALA A 155 -5.44 9.37 5.32
N PRO A 156 -5.20 10.64 5.66
CA PRO A 156 -5.30 11.11 7.04
C PRO A 156 -6.72 10.99 7.59
N LEU A 157 -7.75 11.25 6.76
CA LEU A 157 -9.14 11.17 7.21
C LEU A 157 -9.54 9.73 7.57
N ASP A 158 -9.18 8.75 6.76
CA ASP A 158 -9.44 7.33 7.02
C ASP A 158 -8.81 6.90 8.34
N ARG A 159 -7.55 7.31 8.56
CA ARG A 159 -6.85 7.05 9.83
C ARG A 159 -7.54 7.74 11.01
N ILE A 160 -8.00 8.98 10.86
CA ILE A 160 -8.75 9.68 11.92
C ILE A 160 -10.05 8.94 12.21
N VAL A 161 -10.81 8.51 11.21
CA VAL A 161 -12.04 7.74 11.39
C VAL A 161 -11.79 6.45 12.18
N GLN A 162 -10.70 5.75 11.89
CA GLN A 162 -10.29 4.53 12.61
C GLN A 162 -9.92 4.79 14.09
N LEU A 163 -9.47 6.00 14.43
CA LEU A 163 -9.04 6.36 15.79
C LEU A 163 -10.10 7.13 16.59
N ARG A 164 -11.02 7.83 15.92
CA ARG A 164 -12.00 8.75 16.50
C ARG A 164 -13.42 8.20 16.46
N GLY A 165 -13.69 7.26 15.53
CA GLY A 165 -15.03 6.77 15.22
C GLY A 165 -15.74 7.63 14.18
N GLY A 166 -16.40 6.99 13.21
CA GLY A 166 -17.02 7.67 12.07
C GLY A 166 -18.08 8.69 12.45
N GLN A 167 -18.95 8.37 13.42
CA GLN A 167 -19.99 9.31 13.90
C GLN A 167 -19.37 10.56 14.54
N ASN A 168 -18.35 10.38 15.38
CA ASN A 168 -17.66 11.50 16.03
C ASN A 168 -16.98 12.39 14.99
N VAL A 169 -16.31 11.82 13.99
CA VAL A 169 -15.70 12.59 12.89
C VAL A 169 -16.74 13.42 12.14
N LEU A 170 -17.89 12.83 11.79
CA LEU A 170 -18.96 13.56 11.11
C LEU A 170 -19.50 14.73 11.94
N TYR A 171 -19.62 14.55 13.26
CA TYR A 171 -20.02 15.63 14.16
C TYR A 171 -18.93 16.70 14.32
N ASP A 172 -17.68 16.29 14.52
CA ASP A 172 -16.54 17.16 14.76
C ASP A 172 -16.22 18.03 13.53
N LEU A 173 -16.45 17.53 12.31
CA LEU A 173 -16.34 18.33 11.09
C LEU A 173 -17.26 19.57 11.10
N ALA A 174 -18.46 19.45 11.68
CA ALA A 174 -19.42 20.54 11.76
C ALA A 174 -19.23 21.40 13.03
N ALA A 175 -19.06 20.74 14.18
CA ALA A 175 -19.10 21.38 15.49
C ALA A 175 -17.71 21.76 16.03
N ARG A 176 -16.64 21.08 15.60
CA ARG A 176 -15.26 21.26 16.10
C ARG A 176 -14.23 21.34 14.95
N PRO A 177 -14.38 22.25 13.98
CA PRO A 177 -13.47 22.33 12.82
C PRO A 177 -12.00 22.60 13.23
N ALA A 178 -11.77 23.34 14.31
CA ALA A 178 -10.42 23.58 14.84
C ALA A 178 -9.74 22.28 15.33
N PHE A 179 -10.49 21.40 16.00
CA PHE A 179 -10.02 20.11 16.46
C PHE A 179 -9.68 19.18 15.29
N MET A 180 -10.56 19.13 14.27
CA MET A 180 -10.30 18.36 13.05
C MET A 180 -9.06 18.85 12.30
N ASN A 181 -8.88 20.17 12.19
CA ASN A 181 -7.67 20.74 11.59
C ASN A 181 -6.41 20.37 12.37
N ALA A 182 -6.46 20.39 13.71
CA ALA A 182 -5.33 19.98 14.55
C ALA A 182 -4.99 18.49 14.36
N LEU A 183 -5.98 17.61 14.26
CA LEU A 183 -5.77 16.18 13.98
C LEU A 183 -5.11 15.94 12.62
N VAL A 184 -5.62 16.58 11.56
CA VAL A 184 -5.06 16.47 10.21
C VAL A 184 -3.64 17.03 10.18
N ALA A 185 -3.40 18.18 10.82
CA ALA A 185 -2.07 18.79 10.91
C ALA A 185 -1.07 17.85 11.63
N ARG A 186 -1.48 17.25 12.76
CA ARG A 186 -0.63 16.34 13.51
C ARG A 186 -0.25 15.09 12.71
N LEU A 187 -1.22 14.46 12.04
CA LEU A 187 -0.97 13.30 11.19
C LEU A 187 -0.10 13.66 9.99
N SER A 188 -0.36 14.80 9.34
CA SER A 188 0.46 15.29 8.22
C SER A 188 1.92 15.46 8.63
N GLN A 189 2.16 16.12 9.77
CA GLN A 189 3.50 16.30 10.31
C GLN A 189 4.18 14.96 10.63
N ALA A 190 3.47 14.03 11.28
CA ALA A 190 3.99 12.71 11.59
C ALA A 190 4.32 11.90 10.32
N SER A 191 3.48 11.99 9.29
CA SER A 191 3.71 11.35 7.98
C SER A 191 4.89 11.95 7.23
N GLN A 192 5.07 13.27 7.26
CA GLN A 192 6.23 13.94 6.67
C GLN A 192 7.53 13.48 7.34
N ILE A 193 7.57 13.48 8.69
CA ILE A 193 8.74 12.98 9.43
C ILE A 193 9.02 11.51 9.10
N MET A 194 7.98 10.68 8.93
CA MET A 194 8.17 9.30 8.50
C MET A 194 8.78 9.22 7.09
N LEU A 195 8.27 10.03 6.15
CA LEU A 195 8.77 10.08 4.78
C LEU A 195 10.24 10.49 4.73
N ASP A 196 10.61 11.55 5.46
CA ASP A 196 11.99 12.00 5.60
C ASP A 196 12.89 10.88 6.16
N ARG A 197 12.44 10.19 7.22
CA ARG A 197 13.19 9.07 7.82
C ARG A 197 13.32 7.87 6.88
N LEU A 198 12.31 7.58 6.07
CA LEU A 198 12.39 6.51 5.07
C LEU A 198 13.42 6.87 3.98
N GLU A 199 13.40 8.12 3.50
CA GLU A 199 14.37 8.62 2.52
C GLU A 199 15.80 8.65 3.10
N GLU A 200 16.00 9.22 4.27
CA GLU A 200 17.29 9.32 4.98
C GLU A 200 17.93 7.96 5.29
N ARG A 201 17.15 6.87 5.24
CA ARG A 201 17.60 5.50 5.55
C ARG A 201 17.57 4.58 4.32
N GLY A 202 17.27 5.09 3.14
CA GLY A 202 17.19 4.28 1.90
C GLY A 202 16.10 3.21 1.94
N LEU A 203 14.99 3.50 2.65
CA LEU A 203 13.90 2.56 2.89
C LEU A 203 12.68 2.80 2.00
N LEU A 204 12.75 3.75 1.05
CA LEU A 204 11.68 3.95 0.06
C LEU A 204 11.74 2.88 -1.05
N GLY A 205 10.57 2.50 -1.58
CA GLY A 205 10.47 1.48 -2.64
C GLY A 205 10.03 2.06 -3.98
N LEU A 206 10.90 2.00 -5.00
CA LEU A 206 10.65 2.48 -6.36
C LEU A 206 11.21 1.50 -7.41
N PRO A 207 10.74 1.54 -8.67
CA PRO A 207 9.62 2.34 -9.20
C PRO A 207 8.25 1.75 -8.85
N HIS A 208 7.19 2.54 -9.05
CA HIS A 208 5.80 2.09 -8.95
C HIS A 208 5.27 1.65 -10.32
N GLY A 209 4.57 0.52 -10.41
CA GLY A 209 3.79 0.15 -11.59
C GLY A 209 2.38 0.74 -11.59
N ILE A 210 1.88 1.09 -10.40
CA ILE A 210 0.52 1.60 -10.18
C ILE A 210 0.54 2.67 -9.08
N ILE A 211 -0.28 3.70 -9.24
CA ILE A 211 -0.62 4.68 -8.20
C ILE A 211 -2.14 4.58 -8.01
N HIS A 212 -2.55 4.01 -6.88
CA HIS A 212 -3.96 3.68 -6.59
C HIS A 212 -4.61 2.90 -7.74
N CYS A 213 -5.48 3.54 -8.53
CA CYS A 213 -6.24 2.92 -9.63
C CYS A 213 -5.76 3.37 -11.03
N THR A 214 -4.49 3.82 -11.15
CA THR A 214 -3.90 4.34 -12.39
C THR A 214 -2.52 3.76 -12.62
N GLY A 215 -2.16 3.41 -13.87
CA GLY A 215 -0.81 3.01 -14.22
C GLY A 215 0.19 4.16 -14.02
N ALA A 216 1.28 3.91 -13.30
CA ALA A 216 2.22 4.94 -12.85
C ALA A 216 3.29 5.34 -13.89
N TYR A 217 3.13 4.88 -15.14
CA TYR A 217 4.14 5.06 -16.19
C TYR A 217 4.17 6.50 -16.71
N THR A 218 5.35 7.12 -16.70
CA THR A 218 5.57 8.47 -17.22
C THR A 218 6.94 8.55 -17.90
N ASP A 219 7.15 9.59 -18.71
CA ASP A 219 8.46 9.96 -19.27
C ASP A 219 9.12 11.12 -18.49
N GLU A 220 8.42 11.68 -17.49
CA GLU A 220 8.88 12.84 -16.69
C GLU A 220 9.66 12.45 -15.43
N LEU A 221 9.57 11.19 -15.01
CA LEU A 221 10.28 10.61 -13.86
C LEU A 221 11.15 9.43 -14.34
N PRO A 222 12.23 9.09 -13.60
CA PRO A 222 12.63 9.68 -12.31
C PRO A 222 13.36 11.02 -12.49
N ALA A 223 13.46 11.80 -11.40
CA ALA A 223 14.10 13.10 -11.44
C ALA A 223 15.64 12.99 -11.65
N PRO A 224 16.31 14.04 -12.16
CA PRO A 224 17.78 14.04 -12.25
C PRO A 224 18.45 13.68 -10.93
N GLY A 225 19.44 12.79 -11.00
CA GLY A 225 20.16 12.29 -9.82
C GLY A 225 19.45 11.15 -9.07
N PHE A 226 18.45 10.50 -9.67
CA PHE A 226 17.84 9.28 -9.14
C PHE A 226 18.86 8.16 -8.93
N ASP A 227 18.82 7.56 -7.75
CA ASP A 227 19.54 6.34 -7.39
C ASP A 227 18.51 5.22 -7.11
N PRO A 228 18.49 4.14 -7.90
CA PRO A 228 17.56 3.03 -7.67
C PRO A 228 17.79 2.30 -6.33
N GLU A 229 19.00 2.36 -5.75
CA GLU A 229 19.28 1.78 -4.43
C GLU A 229 18.89 2.73 -3.29
N TRP A 230 18.80 4.04 -3.60
CA TRP A 230 18.48 5.09 -2.65
C TRP A 230 17.46 6.09 -3.22
N PRO A 231 16.22 5.63 -3.49
CA PRO A 231 15.18 6.49 -4.04
C PRO A 231 14.80 7.63 -3.08
N ARG A 232 14.55 8.82 -3.63
CA ARG A 232 14.01 9.97 -2.90
C ARG A 232 12.49 9.99 -2.98
N ALA A 233 11.84 10.72 -2.08
CA ALA A 233 10.40 10.91 -2.07
C ALA A 233 9.86 11.63 -3.32
N LEU A 234 10.73 12.36 -4.03
CA LEU A 234 10.42 13.10 -5.24
C LEU A 234 10.64 12.31 -6.54
N ASP A 235 11.21 11.11 -6.45
CA ASP A 235 11.46 10.21 -7.59
C ASP A 235 10.23 9.35 -7.92
#